data_AF-A0A117I5J5-F1
#
_entry.id   AF-A0A117I5J5-F1
#
_cell.length_a   1.000
_cell.length_b   1.000
_cell.length_c   1.000
_cell.angle_alpha   90.00
_cell.angle_beta   90.00
_cell.angle_gamma   90.00
#
_symmetry.space_group_name_H-M   'P 1'
#
loop_
_entity.id
_entity.type
_entity.pdbx_description
1 polymer ?
#
loop_
_entity_poly.entity_id
_entity_poly.type
_entity_poly.pdbx_seq_one_letter_code
_entity_poly.pdbx_strand_id
1 'polypeptide(L)'
;MSPVGGILAEKIVKSFDAPQGEQPMATDEPARAPASEPWWANDPELQEIIRRSNEQLQREIAACAPLPGPQAEPVAENLSPTASLRQLTRIREELDHLQTRYEKAVLTARNAGLSWAQIGTALGVSKQNLHNRFRDQDRAMQRRPVSG
;
A
#
# COMPACT_ATOMS: atom_id res chain seq x y z
N MET A 1 31.79 -23.51 8.43
CA MET A 1 30.74 -22.72 9.10
C MET A 1 31.20 -21.27 9.08
N SER A 2 30.57 -20.44 8.24
CA SER A 2 30.90 -19.01 8.12
C SER A 2 30.26 -18.22 9.26
N PRO A 3 30.94 -17.23 9.86
CA PRO A 3 30.28 -16.23 10.68
C PRO A 3 29.84 -15.06 9.79
N VAL A 4 28.55 -14.99 9.50
CA VAL A 4 27.88 -13.76 9.03
C VAL A 4 27.26 -13.14 10.28
N GLY A 5 27.72 -11.94 10.66
CA GLY A 5 27.27 -11.27 11.88
C GLY A 5 28.13 -10.09 12.34
N GLY A 6 29.18 -9.73 11.60
CA GLY A 6 29.73 -8.38 11.67
C GLY A 6 28.84 -7.43 10.87
N ILE A 7 28.72 -6.18 11.31
CA ILE A 7 27.85 -5.12 10.78
C ILE A 7 26.46 -5.10 11.43
N LEU A 8 26.37 -4.78 12.73
CA LEU A 8 25.26 -3.94 13.22
C LEU A 8 25.52 -3.20 14.55
N ALA A 9 26.75 -3.13 15.06
CA ALA A 9 27.03 -2.44 16.34
C ALA A 9 27.69 -1.05 16.18
N GLU A 10 27.91 -0.54 14.97
CA GLU A 10 28.68 0.70 14.75
C GLU A 10 27.85 1.92 14.31
N LYS A 11 26.52 1.78 14.20
CA LYS A 11 25.66 2.81 13.55
C LYS A 11 24.69 3.58 14.45
N ILE A 12 24.74 3.45 15.78
CA ILE A 12 23.79 4.11 16.69
C ILE A 12 24.38 5.31 17.47
N VAL A 13 25.56 5.82 17.10
CA VAL A 13 26.15 7.05 17.73
C VAL A 13 26.35 8.22 16.74
N LYS A 14 25.82 8.14 15.52
CA LYS A 14 25.85 9.26 14.56
C LYS A 14 24.48 9.56 13.99
N SER A 15 23.63 10.25 14.75
CA SER A 15 22.48 11.02 14.24
C SER A 15 21.87 11.88 15.35
N PHE A 16 22.55 12.96 15.70
CA PHE A 16 21.87 14.13 16.26
C PHE A 16 22.46 15.36 15.58
N ASP A 17 21.84 15.74 14.46
CA ASP A 17 22.27 16.82 13.59
C ASP A 17 21.69 18.15 14.12
N ALA A 18 22.54 19.16 14.24
CA ALA A 18 22.17 20.50 14.68
C ALA A 18 21.72 21.35 13.47
N PRO A 19 20.73 22.24 13.60
CA PRO A 19 20.29 23.08 12.48
C PRO A 19 21.36 24.13 12.12
N GLN A 20 21.72 24.17 10.83
CA GLN A 20 22.59 25.16 10.21
C GLN A 20 21.80 26.42 9.80
N GLY A 21 22.26 27.60 10.23
CA GLY A 21 21.75 28.89 9.77
C GLY A 21 22.65 30.03 10.23
N GLU A 22 23.22 30.75 9.26
CA GLU A 22 24.04 31.97 9.36
C GLU A 22 25.46 31.91 9.99
N GLN A 23 26.48 31.94 9.12
CA GLN A 23 27.75 32.65 9.36
C GLN A 23 27.79 33.85 8.39
N PRO A 24 28.35 35.03 8.74
CA PRO A 24 29.79 35.13 8.98
C PRO A 24 30.25 36.24 9.93
N MET A 25 31.10 35.95 10.89
CA MET A 25 32.09 36.92 11.37
C MET A 25 33.35 36.19 11.83
N ALA A 26 34.48 36.57 11.23
CA ALA A 26 35.80 36.03 11.50
C ALA A 26 36.15 36.16 12.99
N THR A 27 36.24 35.03 13.66
CA THR A 27 37.00 34.89 14.90
C THR A 27 37.91 33.70 14.70
N ASP A 28 39.19 33.93 14.92
CA ASP A 28 40.30 32.98 14.86
C ASP A 28 40.01 31.82 15.83
N GLU A 29 39.36 30.75 15.36
CA GLU A 29 39.07 29.55 16.14
C GLU A 29 40.31 28.65 16.05
N PRO A 30 41.07 28.43 17.15
CA PRO A 30 42.23 27.56 17.07
C PRO A 30 41.76 26.14 16.73
N ALA A 31 42.43 25.55 15.73
CA ALA A 31 42.19 24.21 15.20
C ALA A 31 41.65 23.24 16.26
N ARG A 32 40.40 22.79 16.06
CA ARG A 32 39.71 21.80 16.89
C ARG A 32 40.63 20.60 17.09
N ALA A 33 41.18 20.45 18.31
CA ALA A 33 42.00 19.32 18.69
C ALA A 33 41.26 18.00 18.37
N PRO A 34 41.96 16.93 17.95
CA PRO A 34 41.31 15.65 17.67
C PRO A 34 40.56 15.23 18.92
N ALA A 35 39.27 14.88 18.78
CA ALA A 35 38.45 14.42 19.89
C ALA A 35 39.15 13.20 20.52
N SER A 36 39.88 13.45 21.61
CA SER A 36 40.46 12.39 22.42
C SER A 36 39.31 11.50 22.87
N GLU A 37 39.53 10.18 22.78
CA GLU A 37 38.54 9.22 23.25
C GLU A 37 38.06 9.64 24.64
N PRO A 38 36.73 9.69 24.84
CA PRO A 38 36.21 10.14 26.12
C PRO A 38 36.80 9.27 27.23
N TRP A 39 37.12 9.88 28.36
CA TRP A 39 37.85 9.24 29.47
C TRP A 39 37.22 7.93 29.97
N TRP A 40 35.93 7.70 29.73
CA TRP A 40 35.17 6.52 30.09
C TRP A 40 35.20 5.39 29.04
N ALA A 41 35.76 5.62 27.85
CA ALA A 41 35.74 4.67 26.74
C ALA A 41 36.59 3.42 27.04
N ASN A 42 37.69 3.57 27.76
CA ASN A 42 38.62 2.47 28.07
C ASN A 42 38.71 2.18 29.58
N ASP A 43 37.77 2.70 30.37
CA ASP A 43 37.71 2.43 31.80
C ASP A 43 37.31 0.96 32.02
N PRO A 44 38.17 0.13 32.65
CA PRO A 44 37.93 -1.31 32.81
C PRO A 44 36.71 -1.62 33.69
N GLU A 45 36.37 -0.76 34.65
CA GLU A 45 35.22 -0.96 35.53
C GLU A 45 33.91 -0.72 34.78
N LEU A 46 33.85 0.34 33.97
CA LEU A 46 32.67 0.64 33.14
C LEU A 46 32.48 -0.40 32.04
N GLN A 47 33.56 -0.88 31.42
CA GLN A 47 33.48 -1.95 30.42
C GLN A 47 32.92 -3.25 31.01
N GLU A 48 33.33 -3.59 32.24
CA GLU A 48 32.79 -4.75 32.94
C GLU A 48 31.31 -4.58 33.32
N ILE A 49 30.89 -3.37 33.69
CA ILE A 49 29.48 -3.05 33.95
C ILE A 49 28.64 -3.18 32.67
N ILE A 50 29.11 -2.61 31.56
CA ILE A 50 28.44 -2.69 30.25
C ILE A 50 28.33 -4.15 29.80
N ARG A 51 29.41 -4.92 29.92
CA ARG A 51 29.43 -6.35 29.58
C ARG A 51 28.39 -7.12 30.38
N ARG A 52 28.38 -6.96 31.71
CA ARG A 52 27.41 -7.64 32.59
C ARG A 52 25.96 -7.26 32.27
N SER A 53 25.72 -5.97 32.05
CA SER A 53 24.38 -5.46 31.70
C SER A 53 23.91 -6.03 30.35
N ASN A 54 24.79 -6.08 29.35
CA ASN A 54 24.47 -6.62 28.04
C ASN A 54 24.22 -8.13 28.09
N GLU A 55 25.00 -8.88 28.87
CA GLU A 55 24.79 -10.32 29.07
C GLU A 55 23.47 -10.62 29.77
N GLN A 56 23.07 -9.76 30.72
CA GLN A 56 21.78 -9.88 31.39
C GLN A 56 20.63 -9.59 30.42
N LEU A 57 20.71 -8.52 29.63
CA LEU A 57 19.73 -8.18 28.60
C LEU A 57 19.59 -9.30 27.57
N GLN A 58 20.71 -9.87 27.10
CA GLN A 58 20.70 -10.97 26.15
C GLN A 58 20.03 -12.22 26.73
N ARG A 59 20.25 -12.53 28.01
CA ARG A 59 19.56 -13.63 28.69
C ARG A 59 18.06 -13.38 28.79
N GLU A 60 17.64 -12.15 29.09
CA GLU A 60 16.23 -11.79 29.16
C GLU A 60 15.56 -11.85 27.78
N ILE A 61 16.22 -11.35 26.74
CA ILE A 61 15.73 -11.45 25.36
C ILE A 61 15.61 -12.92 24.92
N ALA A 62 16.58 -13.76 25.26
CA ALA A 62 16.55 -15.18 24.93
C ALA A 62 15.52 -15.97 25.75
N ALA A 63 15.27 -15.55 27.00
CA ALA A 63 14.26 -16.15 27.88
C ALA A 63 12.83 -15.73 27.48
N CYS A 64 12.66 -14.56 26.88
CA CYS A 64 11.44 -14.21 26.17
C CYS A 64 11.29 -15.17 24.98
N ALA A 65 10.26 -16.02 24.99
CA ALA A 65 9.86 -16.74 23.80
C ALA A 65 9.69 -15.71 22.66
N PRO A 66 10.24 -15.95 21.46
CA PRO A 66 9.98 -15.08 20.32
C PRO A 66 8.46 -14.93 20.22
N LEU A 67 7.97 -13.71 20.37
CA LEU A 67 6.59 -13.42 19.98
C LEU A 67 6.47 -13.98 18.56
N PRO A 68 5.46 -14.81 18.26
CA PRO A 68 5.26 -15.29 16.90
C PRO A 68 5.33 -14.06 16.00
N GLY A 69 6.39 -13.98 15.17
CA GLY A 69 6.65 -12.82 14.32
C GLY A 69 5.38 -12.49 13.56
N PRO A 70 5.11 -11.20 13.27
CA PRO A 70 3.78 -10.67 13.04
C PRO A 70 2.98 -11.68 12.22
N GLN A 71 2.16 -12.48 12.92
CA GLN A 71 1.09 -13.18 12.26
C GLN A 71 0.36 -12.02 11.62
N ALA A 72 0.38 -11.94 10.29
CA ALA A 72 -0.25 -10.85 9.58
C ALA A 72 -1.72 -10.91 9.99
N GLU A 73 -2.05 -10.14 11.03
CA GLU A 73 -3.42 -9.87 11.43
C GLU A 73 -4.09 -9.43 10.13
N PRO A 74 -5.20 -10.07 9.71
CA PRO A 74 -5.79 -9.94 8.36
C PRO A 74 -6.17 -8.49 7.99
N VAL A 75 -6.00 -7.56 8.92
CA VAL A 75 -6.15 -6.11 8.76
C VAL A 75 -5.03 -5.50 7.89
N ALA A 76 -3.79 -5.98 7.96
CA ALA A 76 -2.67 -5.40 7.18
C ALA A 76 -2.79 -5.64 5.67
N GLU A 77 -3.41 -6.76 5.27
CA GLU A 77 -3.65 -7.05 3.85
C GLU A 77 -4.59 -6.00 3.22
N ASN A 78 -5.62 -5.55 3.94
CA ASN A 78 -6.60 -4.57 3.46
C ASN A 78 -6.05 -3.14 3.28
N LEU A 79 -4.88 -2.83 3.82
CA LEU A 79 -4.26 -1.49 3.71
C LEU A 79 -3.02 -1.48 2.83
N SER A 80 -2.63 -2.62 2.26
CA SER A 80 -1.51 -2.66 1.34
C SER A 80 -1.87 -1.95 0.02
N PRO A 81 -0.99 -1.10 -0.54
CA PRO A 81 -1.23 -0.45 -1.83
C PRO A 81 -1.54 -1.45 -2.95
N THR A 82 -0.96 -2.65 -2.89
CA THR A 82 -1.20 -3.74 -3.84
C THR A 82 -2.61 -4.35 -3.69
N ALA A 83 -3.13 -4.50 -2.47
CA ALA A 83 -4.52 -4.92 -2.26
C ALA A 83 -5.52 -3.88 -2.77
N SER A 84 -5.26 -2.59 -2.54
CA SER A 84 -6.09 -1.50 -3.08
C SER A 84 -6.16 -1.51 -4.60
N LEU A 85 -5.02 -1.72 -5.29
CA LEU A 85 -4.99 -1.86 -6.75
C LEU A 85 -5.78 -3.08 -7.24
N ARG A 86 -5.63 -4.23 -6.58
CA ARG A 86 -6.42 -5.43 -6.91
C ARG A 86 -7.92 -5.21 -6.72
N GLN A 87 -8.31 -4.51 -5.66
CA GLN A 87 -9.70 -4.16 -5.41
C GLN A 87 -10.25 -3.23 -6.50
N LEU A 88 -9.50 -2.23 -6.92
CA LEU A 88 -9.90 -1.35 -8.02
C LEU A 88 -10.08 -2.11 -9.33
N THR A 89 -9.15 -3.01 -9.68
CA THR A 89 -9.27 -3.87 -10.87
C THR A 89 -10.53 -4.74 -10.79
N ARG A 90 -10.79 -5.37 -9.64
CA ARG A 90 -11.98 -6.19 -9.42
C ARG A 90 -13.26 -5.38 -9.58
N ILE A 91 -13.35 -4.19 -8.99
CA ILE A 91 -14.52 -3.31 -9.13
C ILE A 91 -14.69 -2.91 -10.60
N ARG A 92 -13.60 -2.64 -11.33
CA ARG A 92 -13.67 -2.31 -12.75
C ARG A 92 -14.24 -3.45 -13.58
N GLU A 93 -13.82 -4.67 -13.32
CA GLU A 93 -14.33 -5.89 -13.96
C GLU A 93 -15.80 -6.13 -13.61
N GLU A 94 -16.18 -5.96 -12.34
CA GLU A 94 -17.58 -6.08 -11.89
C GLU A 94 -18.47 -5.04 -12.56
N LEU A 95 -18.00 -3.79 -12.70
CA LEU A 95 -18.71 -2.75 -13.44
C LEU A 95 -18.88 -3.11 -14.91
N ASP A 96 -17.85 -3.64 -15.57
CA ASP A 96 -17.93 -4.06 -16.96
C ASP A 96 -18.90 -5.23 -17.16
N HIS A 97 -18.88 -6.20 -16.24
CA HIS A 97 -19.80 -7.33 -16.23
C HIS A 97 -21.25 -6.88 -16.01
N LEU A 98 -21.49 -6.01 -15.03
CA LEU A 98 -22.81 -5.43 -14.77
C LEU A 98 -23.30 -4.61 -15.96
N GLN A 99 -22.41 -3.83 -16.60
CA GLN A 99 -22.75 -3.03 -17.76
C GLN A 99 -23.16 -3.93 -18.94
N THR A 100 -22.40 -4.99 -19.20
CA THR A 100 -22.72 -5.98 -20.23
C THR A 100 -24.05 -6.69 -19.95
N ARG A 101 -24.28 -7.07 -18.68
CA ARG A 101 -25.53 -7.72 -18.27
C ARG A 101 -26.73 -6.78 -18.42
N TYR A 102 -26.57 -5.51 -18.08
CA TYR A 102 -27.58 -4.47 -18.28
C TYR A 102 -27.93 -4.32 -19.76
N GLU A 103 -26.95 -4.18 -20.64
CA GLU A 103 -27.18 -4.03 -22.07
C GLU A 103 -27.88 -5.25 -22.67
N LYS A 104 -27.44 -6.46 -22.30
CA LYS A 104 -28.12 -7.70 -22.69
C LYS A 104 -29.57 -7.72 -22.23
N ALA A 105 -29.84 -7.36 -20.98
CA ALA A 105 -31.21 -7.34 -20.45
C ALA A 105 -32.12 -6.35 -21.22
N VAL A 106 -31.61 -5.16 -21.54
CA VAL A 106 -32.32 -4.16 -22.37
C VAL A 106 -32.65 -4.73 -23.74
N LEU A 107 -31.67 -5.34 -24.41
CA LEU A 107 -31.83 -5.90 -25.75
C LEU A 107 -32.75 -7.13 -25.74
N THR A 108 -32.68 -7.99 -24.72
CA THR A 108 -33.63 -9.10 -24.53
C THR A 108 -35.05 -8.58 -24.34
N ALA A 109 -35.26 -7.56 -23.51
CA ALA A 109 -36.57 -6.94 -23.33
C ALA A 109 -37.10 -6.35 -24.65
N ARG A 110 -36.21 -5.71 -25.43
CA ARG A 110 -36.57 -5.18 -26.75
C ARG A 110 -36.98 -6.30 -27.72
N ASN A 111 -36.25 -7.40 -27.75
CA ASN A 111 -36.57 -8.58 -28.57
C ASN A 111 -37.85 -9.29 -28.13
N ALA A 112 -38.20 -9.21 -26.85
CA ALA A 112 -39.49 -9.68 -26.33
C ALA A 112 -40.67 -8.77 -26.72
N GLY A 113 -40.42 -7.70 -27.49
CA GLY A 113 -41.45 -6.81 -28.04
C GLY A 113 -41.77 -5.60 -27.17
N LEU A 114 -41.07 -5.40 -26.04
CA LEU A 114 -41.30 -4.21 -25.22
C LEU A 114 -40.88 -2.95 -25.98
N SER A 115 -41.66 -1.88 -25.81
CA SER A 115 -41.33 -0.58 -26.37
C SER A 115 -40.24 0.12 -25.54
N TRP A 116 -39.47 1.00 -26.19
CA TRP A 116 -38.47 1.83 -25.51
C TRP A 116 -39.04 2.65 -24.34
N ALA A 117 -40.32 3.05 -24.41
CA ALA A 117 -40.98 3.76 -23.32
C ALA A 117 -41.18 2.85 -22.10
N GLN A 118 -41.69 1.63 -22.30
CA GLN A 118 -41.89 0.65 -21.21
C GLN A 118 -40.57 0.26 -20.55
N ILE A 119 -39.52 0.03 -21.35
CA ILE A 119 -38.18 -0.29 -20.82
C ILE A 119 -37.63 0.91 -20.05
N GLY A 120 -37.79 2.14 -20.56
CA GLY A 120 -37.38 3.36 -19.88
C GLY A 120 -38.09 3.54 -18.53
N THR A 121 -39.41 3.37 -18.48
CA THR A 121 -40.20 3.43 -17.25
C THR A 121 -39.72 2.39 -16.23
N ALA A 122 -39.46 1.16 -16.63
CA ALA A 122 -38.98 0.11 -15.73
C ALA A 122 -37.58 0.41 -15.16
N LEU A 123 -36.73 1.11 -15.92
CA LEU A 123 -35.36 1.45 -15.53
C LEU A 123 -35.22 2.84 -14.88
N GLY A 124 -36.29 3.62 -14.82
CA GLY A 124 -36.25 5.00 -14.33
C GLY A 124 -35.49 5.98 -15.25
N VAL A 125 -35.36 5.66 -16.54
CA VAL A 125 -34.67 6.50 -17.53
C VAL A 125 -35.59 6.94 -18.65
N SER A 126 -35.26 8.05 -19.31
CA SER A 126 -36.08 8.53 -20.43
C SER A 126 -35.94 7.62 -21.66
N LYS A 127 -37.04 7.47 -22.43
CA LYS A 127 -37.05 6.75 -23.72
C LYS A 127 -35.94 7.23 -24.66
N GLN A 128 -35.71 8.55 -24.70
CA GLN A 128 -34.73 9.15 -25.60
C GLN A 128 -33.29 8.74 -25.25
N ASN A 129 -32.98 8.59 -23.96
CA ASN A 129 -31.67 8.12 -23.50
C ASN A 129 -31.41 6.69 -24.00
N LEU A 130 -32.36 5.78 -23.79
CA LEU A 130 -32.26 4.41 -24.29
C LEU A 130 -32.20 4.36 -25.82
N HIS A 131 -33.05 5.11 -26.51
CA HIS A 131 -33.08 5.09 -27.96
C HIS A 131 -31.75 5.56 -28.54
N ASN A 132 -31.19 6.68 -28.08
CA ASN A 132 -29.90 7.17 -28.55
C ASN A 132 -28.77 6.16 -28.33
N ARG A 133 -28.77 5.47 -27.19
CA ARG A 133 -27.73 4.51 -26.83
C ARG A 133 -27.83 3.20 -27.62
N PHE A 134 -29.04 2.69 -27.83
CA PHE A 134 -29.27 1.36 -28.37
C PHE A 134 -29.77 1.32 -29.82
N ARG A 135 -30.02 2.47 -30.47
CA ARG A 135 -30.55 2.55 -31.84
C ARG A 135 -29.78 1.70 -32.84
N ASP A 136 -28.45 1.76 -32.80
CA ASP A 136 -27.62 1.07 -33.80
C ASP A 136 -27.63 -0.45 -33.60
N GLN A 137 -27.67 -0.89 -32.34
CA GLN A 137 -27.79 -2.30 -31.95
C GLN A 137 -29.19 -2.85 -32.27
N ASP A 138 -30.25 -2.09 -31.98
CA ASP A 138 -31.64 -2.39 -32.34
C ASP A 138 -31.79 -2.52 -33.87
N ARG A 139 -31.19 -1.60 -34.63
CA ARG A 139 -31.17 -1.67 -36.10
C ARG A 139 -30.39 -2.89 -36.61
N ALA A 140 -29.26 -3.23 -36.00
CA ALA A 140 -28.48 -4.40 -36.37
C ALA A 140 -29.25 -5.71 -36.10
N MET A 141 -29.99 -5.78 -34.98
CA MET A 141 -30.84 -6.92 -34.65
C MET A 141 -32.02 -7.06 -35.61
N GLN A 142 -32.71 -5.97 -35.92
CA GLN A 142 -33.85 -5.96 -36.85
C GLN A 142 -33.47 -6.34 -38.29
N ARG A 143 -32.19 -6.19 -38.66
CA ARG A 143 -31.66 -6.56 -39.98
C ARG A 143 -31.23 -8.01 -40.09
N ARG A 144 -31.10 -8.73 -38.99
CA ARG A 144 -30.75 -10.16 -39.00
C ARG A 144 -32.03 -10.96 -39.28
N PRO A 145 -32.17 -11.60 -40.46
CA PRO A 145 -33.32 -12.45 -40.70
C PRO A 145 -33.30 -13.59 -39.67
N VAL A 146 -34.40 -13.75 -38.95
CA VAL A 146 -34.66 -14.95 -38.16
C VAL A 146 -34.85 -16.10 -39.15
N SER A 147 -33.77 -16.83 -39.45
CA SER A 147 -33.88 -18.11 -40.14
C SER A 147 -34.69 -19.04 -39.22
N GLY A 148 -35.91 -19.36 -39.67
CA GLY A 148 -36.77 -20.36 -39.05
C GLY A 148 -36.23 -21.77 -39.20
#